data_AF-A0AA43S132-F1
#
_entry.id   AF-A0AA43S132-F1
#
_cell.length_a   1.000
_cell.length_b   1.000
_cell.length_c   1.000
_cell.angle_alpha   90.00
_cell.angle_beta   90.00
_cell.angle_gamma   90.00
#
_symmetry.space_group_name_H-M   'P 1'
#
loop_
_entity.id
_entity.type
_entity.pdbx_description
1 polymer ?
#
loop_
_entity_poly.entity_id
_entity_poly.type
_entity_poly.pdbx_seq_one_letter_code
_entity_poly.pdbx_strand_id
1 'polypeptide(L)'
;MGLDTSECETMLAACEKAGVPLYVAYYRRGLPRFRKVKEWLNSGAIGEPRFVRTLHMTKPLKAVDGHYWRLNPAISGGGLFMDLGSHALDLLDFLLGPVKDADGHASSLGAADPVHYRQASWTRYRSKHGPNRYPHQPCYG
;
A
#
# COMPACT_ATOMS: atom_id res chain seq x y z
N MET A 1 -3.80 3.04 11.33
CA MET A 1 -3.36 3.65 12.60
C MET A 1 -4.57 4.32 13.23
N GLY A 2 -5.19 5.29 12.54
CA GLY A 2 -6.59 5.69 12.72
C GLY A 2 -7.41 5.42 11.47
N LEU A 3 -8.71 5.78 11.52
CA LEU A 3 -9.64 5.76 10.38
C LEU A 3 -9.45 6.96 9.46
N ASP A 4 -8.97 8.08 10.02
CA ASP A 4 -8.60 9.27 9.27
C ASP A 4 -7.29 9.90 9.79
N THR A 5 -6.85 10.95 9.11
CA THR A 5 -5.60 11.66 9.40
C THR A 5 -5.66 12.40 10.74
N SER A 6 -6.82 12.92 11.14
CA SER A 6 -6.95 13.72 12.36
C SER A 6 -6.74 12.88 13.62
N GLU A 7 -7.23 11.63 13.62
CA GLU A 7 -6.93 10.66 14.67
C GLU A 7 -5.43 10.35 14.74
N CYS A 8 -4.77 10.24 13.58
CA CYS A 8 -3.33 10.01 13.48
C CYS A 8 -2.51 11.17 14.04
N GLU A 9 -2.87 12.41 13.72
CA GLU A 9 -2.25 13.63 14.24
C GLU A 9 -2.42 13.73 15.75
N THR A 10 -3.60 13.37 16.27
CA THR A 10 -3.87 13.35 17.72
C THR A 10 -2.95 12.36 18.45
N MET A 11 -2.79 11.14 17.91
CA MET A 11 -1.87 10.14 18.47
C MET A 11 -0.41 10.59 18.41
N LEU A 12 0.00 11.22 17.31
CA LEU A 12 1.35 11.78 17.15
C LEU A 12 1.62 12.85 18.21
N ALA A 13 0.74 13.85 18.35
CA ALA A 13 0.89 14.93 19.31
C ALA A 13 0.95 14.42 20.76
N ALA A 14 0.16 13.40 21.10
CA ALA A 14 0.17 12.78 22.42
C ALA A 14 1.51 12.09 22.71
N CYS A 15 2.07 11.34 21.75
CA CYS A 15 3.35 10.66 21.91
C CYS A 15 4.53 11.65 21.97
N GLU A 16 4.51 12.69 21.14
CA GLU A 16 5.49 13.78 21.16
C GLU A 16 5.51 14.49 22.52
N LYS A 17 4.33 14.83 23.05
CA LYS A 17 4.21 15.45 24.38
C LYS A 17 4.74 14.55 25.50
N ALA A 18 4.56 13.23 25.37
CA ALA A 18 5.05 12.26 26.34
C ALA A 18 6.54 11.89 26.14
N GLY A 19 7.18 12.34 25.05
CA GLY A 19 8.56 11.99 24.73
C GLY A 19 8.77 10.52 24.39
N VAL A 20 7.72 9.83 23.91
CA VAL A 20 7.78 8.41 23.54
C VAL A 20 7.63 8.22 22.03
N PRO A 21 8.28 7.21 21.44
CA PRO A 21 8.13 6.93 20.02
C PRO A 21 6.75 6.33 19.70
N LEU A 22 6.17 6.75 18.58
CA LEU A 22 4.99 6.12 17.98
C LEU A 22 5.41 5.22 16.81
N TYR A 23 5.01 3.96 16.85
CA TYR A 23 5.31 2.99 15.79
C TYR A 23 4.02 2.44 15.15
N VAL A 24 4.09 2.19 13.85
CA VAL A 24 3.05 1.48 13.10
C VAL A 24 3.58 0.11 12.69
N ALA A 25 2.78 -0.94 12.93
CA ALA A 25 3.20 -2.34 12.79
C ALA A 25 3.26 -2.84 11.32
N TYR A 26 4.00 -2.13 10.46
CA TYR A 26 4.28 -2.55 9.08
C TYR A 26 5.42 -3.57 9.00
N TYR A 27 5.20 -4.75 9.60
CA TYR A 27 6.19 -5.82 9.73
C TYR A 27 6.77 -6.33 8.40
N ARG A 28 6.06 -6.15 7.28
CA ARG A 28 6.53 -6.57 5.94
C ARG A 28 7.86 -5.92 5.58
N ARG A 29 8.13 -4.69 6.05
CA ARG A 29 9.42 -4.02 5.85
C ARG A 29 10.61 -4.80 6.44
N GLY A 30 10.37 -5.61 7.47
CA GLY A 30 11.38 -6.42 8.15
C GLY A 30 11.59 -7.83 7.57
N LEU A 31 10.68 -8.34 6.73
CA LEU A 31 10.77 -9.73 6.27
C LEU A 31 11.90 -9.91 5.24
N PRO A 32 12.70 -11.01 5.32
CA PRO A 32 13.88 -11.21 4.47
C PRO A 32 13.61 -11.05 2.97
N ARG A 33 12.47 -11.58 2.49
CA ARG A 33 12.10 -11.48 1.07
C ARG A 33 11.93 -10.03 0.58
N PHE A 34 11.36 -9.16 1.40
CA PHE A 34 11.13 -7.77 1.02
C PHE A 34 12.39 -6.92 1.17
N ARG A 35 13.23 -7.26 2.16
CA ARG A 35 14.59 -6.70 2.26
C ARG A 35 15.43 -7.05 1.04
N LYS A 36 15.32 -8.28 0.52
CA LYS A 36 16.05 -8.70 -0.69
C LYS A 36 15.59 -7.93 -1.94
N VAL A 37 14.29 -7.73 -2.11
CA VAL A 37 13.76 -6.88 -3.18
C VAL A 37 14.30 -5.45 -3.07
N LYS A 38 14.33 -4.88 -1.87
CA LYS A 38 14.90 -3.54 -1.65
C LYS A 38 16.38 -3.46 -1.97
N GLU A 39 17.16 -4.49 -1.63
CA GLU A 39 18.58 -4.60 -1.99
C GLU A 39 18.76 -4.58 -3.52
N TRP A 40 17.98 -5.36 -4.26
CA TRP A 40 18.02 -5.38 -5.73
C TRP A 40 17.61 -4.05 -6.36
N LEU A 41 16.61 -3.38 -5.80
CA LEU A 41 16.19 -2.05 -6.24
C LEU A 41 17.30 -1.01 -6.01
N ASN A 42 17.88 -1.00 -4.80
CA ASN A 42 18.90 -0.04 -4.42
C ASN A 42 20.23 -0.24 -5.18
N SER A 43 20.58 -1.49 -5.49
CA SER A 43 21.80 -1.83 -6.25
C SER A 43 21.63 -1.66 -7.76
N GLY A 44 20.40 -1.44 -8.26
CA GLY A 44 20.11 -1.38 -9.69
C GLY A 44 20.16 -2.75 -10.38
N ALA A 45 20.18 -3.87 -9.62
CA ALA A 45 20.33 -5.22 -10.16
C ALA A 45 19.20 -5.64 -11.14
N ILE A 46 18.04 -4.98 -11.08
CA ILE A 46 16.90 -5.23 -11.96
C ILE A 46 16.62 -4.05 -12.92
N GLY A 47 17.52 -3.06 -12.98
CA GLY A 47 17.31 -1.81 -13.70
C GLY A 47 16.26 -0.90 -13.06
N GLU A 48 15.75 0.06 -13.82
CA GLU A 48 14.73 0.99 -13.36
C GLU A 48 13.33 0.36 -13.42
N PRO A 49 12.61 0.21 -12.28
CA PRO A 49 11.24 -0.30 -12.29
C PRO A 49 10.31 0.64 -13.06
N ARG A 50 9.69 0.12 -14.12
CA ARG A 50 8.73 0.86 -14.95
C ARG A 50 7.27 0.63 -14.53
N PHE A 51 6.99 -0.53 -13.95
CA PHE A 51 5.65 -0.94 -13.56
C PHE A 51 5.73 -1.92 -12.38
N VAL A 52 4.79 -1.78 -11.44
CA VAL A 52 4.63 -2.70 -10.31
C VAL A 52 3.15 -2.97 -10.14
N ARG A 53 2.80 -4.24 -9.94
CA ARG A 53 1.43 -4.69 -9.67
C ARG A 53 1.41 -5.52 -8.40
N THR A 54 0.53 -5.15 -7.48
CA THR A 54 0.18 -5.96 -6.31
C THR A 54 -1.22 -6.51 -6.51
N LEU A 55 -1.42 -7.76 -6.15
CA LEU A 55 -2.73 -8.40 -6.19
C LEU A 55 -2.92 -9.14 -4.87
N HIS A 56 -4.01 -8.82 -4.18
CA HIS A 56 -4.42 -9.54 -2.99
C HIS A 56 -5.77 -10.18 -3.28
N MET A 57 -5.81 -11.51 -3.25
CA MET A 57 -7.05 -12.27 -3.38
C MET A 57 -7.29 -13.00 -2.06
N THR A 58 -8.48 -12.78 -1.51
CA THR A 58 -8.94 -13.50 -0.32
C THR A 58 -10.30 -14.11 -0.59
N LYS A 59 -10.64 -15.16 0.17
CA LYS A 59 -12.00 -15.70 0.14
C LYS A 59 -12.96 -14.64 0.68
N PRO A 60 -14.22 -14.59 0.20
CA PRO A 60 -15.22 -13.70 0.76
C PRO A 60 -15.33 -13.94 2.27
N LEU A 61 -15.36 -12.88 3.08
CA LEU A 61 -15.73 -13.05 4.48
C LEU A 61 -17.18 -13.56 4.48
N LYS A 62 -17.45 -14.57 5.31
CA LYS A 62 -18.80 -15.00 5.59
C LYS A 62 -19.15 -14.43 6.94
N ALA A 63 -20.30 -13.77 7.06
CA ALA A 63 -20.85 -13.42 8.36
C ALA A 63 -21.30 -14.71 9.05
N VAL A 64 -20.38 -15.35 9.77
CA VAL A 64 -20.69 -16.44 10.70
C VAL A 64 -20.65 -15.82 12.11
N ASP A 65 -21.75 -15.90 12.84
CA ASP A 65 -21.83 -15.51 14.25
C ASP A 65 -21.66 -14.02 14.60
N GLY A 66 -22.05 -13.08 13.72
CA GLY A 66 -22.36 -11.69 14.14
C GLY A 66 -21.19 -10.81 14.63
N HIS A 67 -19.93 -11.24 14.54
CA HIS A 67 -18.78 -10.54 15.14
C HIS A 67 -17.74 -9.97 14.15
N TYR A 68 -18.09 -9.77 12.88
CA TYR A 68 -17.12 -9.24 11.92
C TYR A 68 -17.11 -7.71 11.89
N TRP A 69 -16.28 -7.10 12.73
CA TRP A 69 -16.00 -5.64 12.69
C TRP A 69 -15.57 -5.16 11.29
N ARG A 70 -14.95 -6.04 10.49
CA ARG A 70 -14.56 -5.82 9.08
C ARG A 70 -15.73 -5.61 8.11
N LEU A 71 -16.95 -5.97 8.52
CA LEU A 71 -18.19 -5.76 7.78
C LEU A 71 -18.96 -4.54 8.28
N ASN A 72 -18.50 -3.88 9.33
CA ASN A 72 -19.10 -2.64 9.81
C ASN A 72 -18.24 -1.46 9.36
N PRO A 73 -18.70 -0.60 8.43
CA PRO A 73 -17.92 0.55 7.96
C PRO A 73 -17.60 1.55 9.06
N ALA A 74 -18.48 1.68 10.07
CA ALA A 74 -18.26 2.59 11.19
C ALA A 74 -17.07 2.16 12.06
N ILE A 75 -16.68 0.88 12.02
CA ILE A 75 -15.55 0.34 12.79
C ILE A 75 -14.34 0.11 11.89
N SER A 76 -14.56 -0.42 10.68
CA SER A 76 -13.48 -0.81 9.75
C SER A 76 -13.10 0.26 8.73
N GLY A 77 -13.87 1.34 8.63
CA GLY A 77 -13.73 2.33 7.56
C GLY A 77 -13.93 1.69 6.19
N GLY A 78 -12.86 1.64 5.40
CA GLY A 78 -12.83 1.00 4.07
C GLY A 78 -12.67 -0.52 4.07
N GLY A 79 -13.04 -1.20 5.17
CA GLY A 79 -13.09 -2.66 5.26
C GLY A 79 -11.74 -3.35 4.99
N LEU A 80 -11.79 -4.43 4.21
CA LEU A 80 -10.59 -5.22 3.84
C LEU A 80 -9.51 -4.38 3.14
N PHE A 81 -9.89 -3.33 2.42
CA PHE A 81 -8.90 -2.49 1.75
C PHE A 81 -8.07 -1.68 2.74
N MET A 82 -8.70 -1.06 3.74
CA MET A 82 -7.98 -0.31 4.78
C MET A 82 -7.13 -1.24 5.67
N ASP A 83 -7.63 -2.44 5.95
CA ASP A 83 -6.90 -3.46 6.71
C ASP A 83 -5.68 -3.99 5.93
N LEU A 84 -5.88 -4.51 4.71
CA LEU A 84 -4.84 -5.25 3.98
C LEU A 84 -4.13 -4.45 2.88
N GLY A 85 -4.85 -3.52 2.25
CA GLY A 85 -4.34 -2.64 1.20
C GLY A 85 -3.31 -1.66 1.73
N SER A 86 -3.50 -1.13 2.94
CA SER A 86 -2.53 -0.26 3.61
C SER A 86 -1.14 -0.91 3.71
N HIS A 87 -1.05 -2.20 4.03
CA HIS A 87 0.21 -2.95 4.04
C HIS A 87 0.86 -3.10 2.64
N ALA A 88 0.07 -3.08 1.57
CA ALA A 88 0.61 -3.11 0.21
C ALA A 88 1.12 -1.73 -0.20
N LEU A 89 0.35 -0.67 0.09
CA LEU A 89 0.74 0.72 -0.18
C LEU A 89 2.01 1.10 0.60
N ASP A 90 2.07 0.76 1.89
CA ASP A 90 3.24 0.93 2.74
C ASP A 90 4.49 0.28 2.15
N LEU A 91 4.35 -0.95 1.66
CA LEU A 91 5.46 -1.67 1.08
C LEU A 91 5.92 -1.04 -0.24
N LEU A 92 5.00 -0.59 -1.08
CA LEU A 92 5.33 0.10 -2.33
C LEU A 92 6.07 1.42 -2.04
N ASP A 93 5.59 2.20 -1.08
CA ASP A 93 6.26 3.42 -0.61
C ASP A 93 7.67 3.11 -0.07
N PHE A 94 7.81 2.06 0.75
CA PHE A 94 9.10 1.64 1.29
C PHE A 94 10.11 1.19 0.23
N LEU A 95 9.64 0.54 -0.85
CA LEU A 95 10.48 -0.02 -1.91
C LEU A 95 10.80 0.99 -3.02
N LEU A 96 9.83 1.82 -3.40
CA LEU A 96 9.90 2.68 -4.57
C LEU A 96 9.95 4.18 -4.20
N GLY A 97 9.78 4.51 -2.93
CA GLY A 97 9.69 5.87 -2.42
C GLY A 97 8.28 6.48 -2.53
N PRO A 98 8.16 7.77 -2.15
CA PRO A 98 6.88 8.45 -2.01
C PRO A 98 5.99 8.38 -3.23
N VAL A 99 4.73 7.99 -3.00
CA VAL A 99 3.67 8.09 -4.01
C VAL A 99 3.39 9.56 -4.30
N LYS A 100 3.42 9.94 -5.58
CA LYS A 100 3.20 11.32 -6.03
C LYS A 100 1.75 11.61 -6.44
N ASP A 101 1.08 10.59 -6.95
CA ASP A 101 -0.26 10.65 -7.52
C ASP A 101 -0.91 9.28 -7.33
N ALA A 102 -2.22 9.26 -7.09
CA ALA A 102 -2.99 8.05 -6.88
C ALA A 102 -4.39 8.21 -7.49
N ASP A 103 -4.79 7.21 -8.26
CA ASP A 103 -6.15 7.03 -8.74
C ASP A 103 -6.62 5.63 -8.34
N GLY A 104 -7.90 5.53 -7.97
CA GLY A 104 -8.47 4.30 -7.44
C GLY A 104 -9.94 4.16 -7.81
N HIS A 105 -10.30 2.93 -8.15
CA HIS A 105 -11.69 2.52 -8.30
C HIS A 105 -12.01 1.43 -7.28
N ALA A 106 -13.18 1.55 -6.65
CA ALA A 106 -13.70 0.57 -5.73
C ALA A 106 -15.09 0.13 -6.19
N SER A 107 -15.28 -1.18 -6.35
CA SER A 107 -16.57 -1.77 -6.68
C SER A 107 -16.90 -2.93 -5.75
N SER A 108 -18.18 -3.00 -5.37
CA SER A 108 -18.75 -4.17 -4.70
C SER A 108 -19.31 -5.12 -5.77
N LEU A 109 -18.87 -6.37 -5.73
CA LEU A 109 -19.28 -7.41 -6.68
C LEU A 109 -20.22 -8.44 -6.03
N GLY A 110 -20.86 -8.10 -4.90
CA GLY A 110 -21.79 -8.98 -4.19
C GLY A 110 -22.97 -8.23 -3.59
N ALA A 111 -24.17 -8.80 -3.71
CA ALA A 111 -25.44 -8.19 -3.32
C ALA A 111 -25.70 -8.11 -1.80
N ALA A 112 -24.85 -8.71 -0.96
CA ALA A 112 -25.18 -8.93 0.45
C ALA A 112 -24.48 -8.00 1.45
N ASP A 113 -23.46 -7.24 1.05
CA ASP A 113 -22.79 -6.33 2.01
C ASP A 113 -22.03 -5.19 1.30
N PRO A 114 -22.32 -3.91 1.63
CA PRO A 114 -21.70 -2.74 0.99
C PRO A 114 -20.19 -2.61 1.28
N VAL A 115 -19.64 -3.40 2.20
CA VAL A 115 -18.26 -3.26 2.74
C VAL A 115 -17.26 -4.18 2.03
N HIS A 116 -17.74 -5.04 1.14
CA HIS A 116 -16.92 -5.99 0.40
C HIS A 116 -16.42 -5.45 -0.93
N TYR A 117 -15.42 -4.56 -0.86
CA TYR A 117 -14.63 -4.21 -2.04
C TYR A 117 -13.76 -5.41 -2.44
N ARG A 118 -14.04 -6.02 -3.59
CA ARG A 118 -13.28 -7.17 -4.10
C ARG A 118 -12.14 -6.78 -5.02
N GLN A 119 -12.15 -5.55 -5.52
CA GLN A 119 -11.12 -5.04 -6.41
C GLN A 119 -10.87 -3.57 -6.11
N ALA A 120 -9.66 -3.28 -5.64
CA ALA A 120 -9.09 -1.94 -5.65
C ALA A 120 -7.90 -2.00 -6.62
N SER A 121 -8.03 -1.38 -7.78
CA SER A 121 -6.94 -1.25 -8.75
C SER A 121 -6.34 0.13 -8.64
N TRP A 122 -5.02 0.21 -8.48
CA TRP A 122 -4.27 1.45 -8.40
C TRP A 122 -3.22 1.47 -9.48
N THR A 123 -3.11 2.56 -10.23
CA THR A 123 -1.92 2.78 -11.06
C THR A 123 -1.71 4.25 -11.37
N ARG A 124 -0.59 4.82 -10.90
CA ARG A 124 0.51 5.31 -11.75
C ARG A 124 1.66 5.82 -10.88
N TYR A 125 2.72 5.01 -10.74
CA TYR A 125 3.99 5.50 -10.24
C TYR A 125 4.73 6.23 -11.38
N ARG A 126 5.10 7.49 -11.19
CA ARG A 126 6.02 8.20 -12.08
C ARG A 126 7.40 8.24 -11.42
N SER A 127 8.36 7.53 -12.01
CA SER A 127 9.75 7.49 -11.56
C SER A 127 10.33 8.89 -11.30
N LYS A 128 11.29 8.95 -10.37
CA LYS A 128 12.08 10.16 -10.07
C LYS A 128 12.98 10.61 -11.22
N HIS A 129 13.18 9.80 -12.25
CA HIS A 129 14.02 10.18 -13.38
C HIS A 129 13.15 10.78 -14.49
N GLY A 130 13.42 12.06 -14.80
CA GLY A 130 12.86 12.77 -15.96
C GLY A 130 13.13 12.04 -17.27
N PRO A 131 12.65 12.55 -18.41
CA PRO A 131 12.82 11.86 -19.70
C PRO A 131 14.31 11.58 -19.93
N ASN A 132 14.69 10.31 -19.83
CA ASN A 132 16.04 9.89 -20.16
C ASN A 132 16.20 10.12 -21.66
N ARG A 133 16.88 11.21 -22.00
CA ARG A 133 17.40 11.45 -23.34
C ARG A 133 18.40 10.32 -23.57
N TYR A 134 18.05 9.33 -24.40
CA TYR A 134 19.06 8.45 -24.98
C TYR A 134 19.73 9.25 -26.12
N PRO A 135 21.02 9.64 -26.02
CA PRO A 135 21.78 9.89 -27.23
C PRO A 135 22.13 8.53 -27.84
N HIS A 136 21.87 8.41 -29.13
CA HIS A 136 22.21 7.29 -30.01
C HIS A 136 23.47 6.52 -29.62
N GLN A 137 23.37 5.19 -29.52
CA GLN A 137 24.48 4.30 -29.84
C GLN A 137 24.10 3.46 -31.07
N PRO A 138 24.85 3.54 -32.19
CA PRO A 138 24.66 2.66 -33.32
C PRO A 138 25.18 1.25 -32.96
N CYS A 139 24.37 0.24 -33.26
CA CYS A 139 24.79 -1.15 -33.15
C CYS A 139 25.86 -1.42 -34.23
N TYR A 140 27.08 -1.74 -33.80
CA TYR A 140 28.08 -2.44 -34.60
C TYR A 140 28.52 -3.68 -33.83
N GLY A 141 28.51 -4.83 -34.51
CA GLY A 141 28.93 -6.14 -33.98
C GLY A 141 28.00 -7.24 -34.45
#